data_AF-A2FY83-F1
#
_entry.id   AF-A2FY83-F1
#
_cell.length_a   1.000
_cell.length_b   1.000
_cell.length_c   1.000
_cell.angle_alpha   90.00
_cell.angle_beta   90.00
_cell.angle_gamma   90.00
#
_symmetry.space_group_name_H-M   'P 1'
#
loop_
_entity.id
_entity.type
_entity.pdbx_description
1 polymer ?
#
loop_
_entity_poly.entity_id
_entity_poly.type
_entity_poly.pdbx_seq_one_letter_code
_entity_poly.pdbx_strand_id
1 'polypeptide(L)'
;MSEQGRTDSPLLAKLPSDIVTALKRKASRDPSSRFPKKLHILLTFLETEPQLQDEFGLGWINDSEFRMNKKIVSEIMGIKLNTLNVNLRDLEFVQLQHDKNGWTRWCRDGFNKYTIFTELENPNYTGPVRPQNPGKIARLSDTKTINIATMLKIGHVSAQEDLNFQEIVKSDFLEITQNEIDMPAEMFIKNAANYFKQPEQTLENAIDVITPILRPQENIVTYDDLFRFLAMFGPKNTVMIKIVSLLRSNNEDTSWLYLDPAQKPLDKDFTGTFDKYLPNCLVLKFKDGNVIRVFNHPLIDAFGTYVVDENNHQFASWEEFFQSFVR
;
A
#
# COMPACT_ATOMS: atom_id res chain seq x y z
N MET A 1 4.39 36.99 -28.90
CA MET A 1 5.58 36.25 -28.42
C MET A 1 5.21 34.79 -28.36
N SER A 2 5.92 33.98 -29.12
CA SER A 2 5.53 32.68 -29.63
C SER A 2 5.52 31.60 -28.54
N GLU A 3 4.36 31.00 -28.27
CA GLU A 3 4.28 29.69 -27.61
C GLU A 3 4.77 28.64 -28.60
N GLN A 4 6.05 28.29 -28.54
CA GLN A 4 6.55 27.08 -29.19
C GLN A 4 5.86 25.88 -28.50
N GLY A 5 4.87 25.30 -29.18
CA GLY A 5 4.24 24.06 -28.78
C GLY A 5 5.29 22.98 -28.60
N ARG A 6 5.43 22.49 -27.35
CA ARG A 6 6.14 21.23 -27.12
C ARG A 6 5.33 20.15 -27.81
N THR A 7 5.85 19.63 -28.90
CA THR A 7 5.37 18.39 -29.50
C THR A 7 5.41 17.31 -28.43
N ASP A 8 4.24 16.78 -28.07
CA ASP A 8 4.11 15.65 -27.16
C ASP A 8 4.97 14.49 -27.70
N SER A 9 5.78 13.86 -26.82
CA SER A 9 6.62 12.74 -27.22
C SER A 9 5.76 11.64 -27.87
N PRO A 10 6.15 11.05 -29.01
CA PRO A 10 5.40 9.96 -29.65
C PRO A 10 5.24 8.74 -28.73
N LEU A 11 6.10 8.62 -27.71
CA LEU A 11 5.99 7.59 -26.67
C LEU A 11 4.78 7.78 -25.75
N LEU A 12 4.27 9.02 -25.60
CA LEU A 12 3.06 9.26 -24.80
C LEU A 12 1.83 8.59 -25.39
N ALA A 13 1.80 8.35 -26.71
CA ALA A 13 0.71 7.63 -27.37
C ALA A 13 0.69 6.12 -27.03
N LYS A 14 1.81 5.59 -26.51
CA LYS A 14 1.91 4.19 -26.05
C LYS A 14 1.52 4.02 -24.57
N LEU A 15 1.28 5.12 -23.86
CA LEU A 15 0.85 5.08 -22.46
C LEU A 15 -0.68 5.09 -22.36
N PRO A 16 -1.25 4.34 -21.40
CA PRO A 16 -2.63 4.52 -20.95
C PRO A 16 -2.98 5.99 -20.65
N SER A 17 -4.21 6.40 -20.96
CA SER A 17 -4.65 7.80 -20.89
C SER A 17 -4.65 8.38 -19.47
N ASP A 18 -4.88 7.53 -18.47
CA ASP A 18 -4.78 7.83 -17.04
C ASP A 18 -3.34 8.14 -16.62
N ILE A 19 -2.36 7.37 -17.10
CA ILE A 19 -0.93 7.62 -16.86
C ILE A 19 -0.49 8.93 -17.51
N VAL A 20 -0.89 9.18 -18.76
CA VAL A 20 -0.60 10.45 -19.45
C VAL A 20 -1.17 11.63 -18.65
N THR A 21 -2.39 11.47 -18.14
CA THR A 21 -3.05 12.50 -17.30
C THR A 21 -2.27 12.74 -16.00
N ALA A 22 -1.86 11.67 -15.31
CA ALA A 22 -1.07 11.76 -14.08
C ALA A 22 0.28 12.46 -14.31
N LEU A 23 0.97 12.14 -15.42
CA LEU A 23 2.25 12.76 -15.77
C LEU A 23 2.10 14.24 -16.13
N LYS A 24 1.05 14.62 -16.87
CA LYS A 24 0.77 16.01 -17.25
C LYS A 24 0.25 16.85 -16.08
N ARG A 25 -0.32 16.25 -15.04
CA ARG A 25 -0.82 16.95 -13.85
C ARG A 25 0.29 17.78 -13.20
N LYS A 26 0.09 19.08 -12.97
CA LYS A 26 1.11 19.92 -12.31
C LYS A 26 1.37 19.43 -10.89
N ALA A 27 2.64 19.38 -10.49
CA ALA A 27 3.01 19.05 -9.11
C ALA A 27 2.42 20.07 -8.13
N SER A 28 1.83 19.57 -7.05
CA SER A 28 1.14 20.33 -6.02
C SER A 28 1.43 19.74 -4.64
N ARG A 29 0.71 20.20 -3.61
CA ARG A 29 0.78 19.59 -2.26
C ARG A 29 0.32 18.13 -2.26
N ASP A 30 -0.55 17.74 -3.19
CA ASP A 30 -0.99 16.35 -3.36
C ASP A 30 0.20 15.44 -3.75
N PRO A 31 0.57 14.45 -2.90
CA PRO A 31 1.67 13.52 -3.16
C PRO A 31 1.56 12.77 -4.50
N SER A 32 0.33 12.50 -4.95
CA SER A 32 0.06 11.80 -6.21
C SER A 32 0.52 12.59 -7.44
N SER A 33 0.66 13.90 -7.29
CA SER A 33 1.11 14.81 -8.36
C SER A 33 2.62 15.07 -8.35
N ARG A 34 3.37 14.56 -7.36
CA ARG A 34 4.79 14.87 -7.17
C ARG A 34 5.71 13.95 -7.98
N PHE A 35 6.94 14.40 -8.18
CA PHE A 35 7.92 13.74 -9.04
C PHE A 35 8.15 12.26 -8.69
N PRO A 36 8.37 11.87 -7.42
CA PRO A 36 8.64 10.48 -7.08
C PRO A 36 7.49 9.53 -7.46
N LYS A 37 6.24 9.92 -7.19
CA LYS A 37 5.07 9.11 -7.55
C LYS A 37 4.93 8.99 -9.07
N LYS A 38 5.13 10.08 -9.82
CA LYS A 38 5.11 10.04 -11.29
C LYS A 38 6.17 9.11 -11.88
N LEU A 39 7.38 9.14 -11.33
CA LEU A 39 8.46 8.25 -11.73
C LEU A 39 8.10 6.78 -11.43
N HIS A 40 7.52 6.54 -10.26
CA HIS A 40 7.10 5.21 -9.84
C HIS A 40 5.95 4.66 -10.69
N ILE A 41 4.93 5.47 -11.01
CA ILE A 41 3.84 5.08 -11.94
C ILE A 41 4.40 4.60 -13.27
N LEU A 42 5.38 5.33 -13.83
CA LEU A 42 6.04 4.93 -15.08
C LEU A 42 6.81 3.61 -14.92
N LEU A 43 7.57 3.46 -13.84
CA LEU A 43 8.32 2.23 -13.56
C LEU A 43 7.40 1.01 -13.39
N THR A 44 6.27 1.16 -12.70
CA THR A 44 5.27 0.10 -12.52
C THR A 44 4.59 -0.28 -13.83
N PHE A 45 4.23 0.68 -14.67
CA PHE A 45 3.68 0.39 -15.99
C PHE A 45 4.67 -0.38 -16.87
N LEU A 46 5.93 0.07 -16.88
CA LEU A 46 6.97 -0.57 -17.69
C LEU A 46 7.40 -1.95 -17.17
N GLU A 47 7.05 -2.30 -15.94
CA GLU A 47 7.20 -3.67 -15.43
C GLU A 47 6.18 -4.62 -16.08
N THR A 48 4.96 -4.14 -16.34
CA THR A 48 3.94 -4.93 -17.07
C THR A 48 4.20 -5.01 -18.57
N GLU A 49 5.04 -4.12 -19.11
CA GLU A 49 5.38 -4.04 -20.55
C GLU A 49 6.91 -4.02 -20.76
N PRO A 50 7.66 -5.11 -20.50
CA PRO A 50 9.12 -5.13 -20.51
C PRO A 50 9.75 -4.68 -21.84
N GLN A 51 9.09 -4.96 -22.96
CA GLN A 51 9.51 -4.55 -24.30
C GLN A 51 9.56 -3.03 -24.49
N LEU A 52 8.82 -2.27 -23.67
CA LEU A 52 8.82 -0.81 -23.71
C LEU A 52 9.92 -0.18 -22.86
N GLN A 53 10.57 -0.93 -21.95
CA GLN A 53 11.56 -0.36 -21.02
C GLN A 53 12.74 0.30 -21.72
N ASP A 54 13.26 -0.32 -22.78
CA ASP A 54 14.39 0.22 -23.53
C ASP A 54 13.99 1.45 -24.36
N GLU A 55 12.77 1.47 -24.91
CA GLU A 55 12.23 2.61 -25.66
C GLU A 55 11.94 3.81 -24.75
N PHE A 56 11.38 3.56 -23.57
CA PHE A 56 11.09 4.58 -22.56
C PHE A 56 12.33 4.98 -21.76
N GLY A 57 13.42 4.24 -21.91
CA GLY A 57 14.66 4.50 -21.21
C GLY A 57 14.49 4.38 -19.69
N LEU A 58 13.67 3.46 -19.19
CA LEU A 58 13.34 3.36 -17.77
C LEU A 58 12.91 1.95 -17.41
N GLY A 59 13.40 1.42 -16.29
CA GLY A 59 12.99 0.10 -15.81
C GLY A 59 13.67 -0.30 -14.51
N TRP A 60 13.03 -1.19 -13.76
CA TRP A 60 13.62 -1.80 -12.58
C TRP A 60 14.74 -2.78 -12.97
N ILE A 61 15.80 -2.81 -12.18
CA ILE A 61 16.90 -3.79 -12.29
C ILE A 61 16.65 -4.93 -11.30
N ASN A 62 16.27 -4.56 -10.08
CA ASN A 62 15.87 -5.43 -9.01
C ASN A 62 14.77 -4.72 -8.18
N ASP A 63 14.50 -5.21 -6.99
CA ASP A 63 13.42 -4.67 -6.16
C ASP A 63 13.65 -3.22 -5.73
N SER A 64 14.89 -2.78 -5.50
CA SER A 64 15.22 -1.46 -4.92
C SER A 64 16.00 -0.53 -5.85
N GLU A 65 16.42 -1.02 -7.01
CA GLU A 65 17.24 -0.27 -7.97
C GLU A 65 16.59 -0.22 -9.34
N PHE A 66 16.67 0.94 -9.97
CA PHE A 66 16.20 1.16 -11.34
C PHE A 66 17.29 1.78 -12.21
N ARG A 67 17.16 1.58 -13.52
CA ARG A 67 17.96 2.23 -14.55
C ARG A 67 17.14 3.27 -15.28
N MET A 68 17.78 4.37 -15.69
CA MET A 68 17.13 5.39 -16.49
C MET A 68 18.06 6.04 -17.52
N ASN A 69 17.48 6.37 -18.67
CA ASN A 69 17.99 7.33 -19.64
C ASN A 69 17.32 8.69 -19.40
N LYS A 70 18.06 9.58 -18.74
CA LYS A 70 17.53 10.85 -18.25
C LYS A 70 16.99 11.76 -19.37
N LYS A 71 17.55 11.67 -20.59
CA LYS A 71 17.08 12.46 -21.73
C LYS A 71 15.66 12.05 -22.12
N ILE A 72 15.46 10.75 -22.38
CA ILE A 72 14.17 10.17 -22.76
C ILE A 72 13.13 10.39 -21.67
N VAL A 73 13.47 10.08 -20.41
CA VAL A 73 12.55 10.27 -19.28
C VAL A 73 12.14 11.73 -19.10
N SER A 74 13.07 12.68 -19.29
CA SER A 74 12.75 14.11 -19.18
C SER A 74 11.76 14.58 -20.26
N GLU A 75 11.85 14.02 -21.47
CA GLU A 75 10.93 14.30 -22.57
C GLU A 75 9.54 13.73 -22.29
N ILE A 76 9.44 12.48 -21.84
CA ILE A 76 8.17 11.83 -21.47
C ILE A 76 7.48 12.59 -20.33
N MET A 77 8.24 12.98 -19.31
CA MET A 77 7.70 13.74 -18.18
C MET A 77 7.42 15.22 -18.50
N GLY A 78 7.80 15.72 -19.67
CA GLY A 78 7.61 17.11 -20.07
C GLY A 78 8.41 18.12 -19.22
N ILE A 79 9.54 17.72 -18.63
CA ILE A 79 10.40 18.56 -17.81
C ILE A 79 11.78 18.74 -18.44
N LYS A 80 12.47 19.84 -18.12
CA LYS A 80 13.85 20.04 -18.60
C LYS A 80 14.78 19.05 -17.91
N LEU A 81 15.81 18.55 -18.62
CA LEU A 81 16.82 17.66 -18.04
C LEU A 81 17.46 18.20 -16.76
N ASN A 82 17.71 19.51 -16.69
CA ASN A 82 18.22 20.16 -15.48
C ASN A 82 17.24 20.05 -14.30
N THR A 83 15.94 20.20 -14.55
CA THR A 83 14.90 20.01 -13.54
C THR A 83 14.83 18.57 -13.08
N LEU A 84 14.97 17.59 -13.99
CA LEU A 84 15.05 16.18 -13.63
C LEU A 84 16.25 15.90 -12.71
N ASN A 85 17.44 16.41 -13.06
CA ASN A 85 18.65 16.25 -12.24
C ASN A 85 18.50 16.89 -10.85
N VAL A 86 17.88 18.07 -10.77
CA VAL A 86 17.59 18.76 -9.51
C VAL A 86 16.61 17.92 -8.68
N ASN A 87 15.51 17.44 -9.25
CA ASN A 87 14.54 16.60 -8.54
C ASN A 87 15.18 15.32 -8.00
N LEU A 88 16.01 14.62 -8.79
CA LEU A 88 16.69 13.41 -8.35
C LEU A 88 17.57 13.68 -7.13
N ARG A 89 18.36 14.75 -7.17
CA ARG A 89 19.24 15.13 -6.05
C ARG A 89 18.46 15.61 -4.83
N ASP A 90 17.54 16.54 -5.02
CA ASP A 90 16.82 17.22 -3.92
C ASP A 90 15.79 16.29 -3.24
N LEU A 91 15.44 15.18 -3.89
CA LEU A 91 14.56 14.12 -3.37
C LEU A 91 15.34 12.85 -3.03
N GLU A 92 16.65 12.98 -2.76
CA GLU A 92 17.48 11.93 -2.17
C GLU A 92 17.59 10.63 -3.00
N PHE A 93 17.47 10.73 -4.33
CA PHE A 93 17.86 9.63 -5.20
C PHE A 93 19.38 9.55 -5.32
N VAL A 94 19.93 8.41 -4.93
CA VAL A 94 21.36 8.10 -4.95
C VAL A 94 21.70 7.48 -6.29
N GLN A 95 22.63 8.09 -7.01
CA GLN A 95 23.17 7.54 -8.25
C GLN A 95 24.21 6.47 -7.93
N LEU A 96 23.94 5.22 -8.31
CA LEU A 96 24.82 4.08 -8.11
C LEU A 96 25.81 3.88 -9.26
N GLN A 97 25.47 4.39 -10.45
CA GLN A 97 26.31 4.27 -11.64
C GLN A 97 26.28 5.55 -12.47
N HIS A 98 27.48 6.05 -12.83
CA HIS A 98 27.64 7.10 -13.83
C HIS A 98 27.09 6.70 -15.20
N ASP A 99 26.85 7.69 -16.05
CA ASP A 99 26.30 7.48 -17.39
C ASP A 99 27.17 6.49 -18.18
N LYS A 100 26.56 5.39 -18.60
CA LYS A 100 27.14 4.43 -19.54
C LYS A 100 26.16 4.26 -20.69
N ASN A 101 26.51 4.78 -21.86
CA ASN A 101 25.68 4.75 -23.07
C ASN A 101 24.28 5.38 -22.87
N GLY A 102 24.20 6.47 -22.11
CA GLY A 102 22.93 7.14 -21.80
C GLY A 102 22.17 6.53 -20.64
N TRP A 103 22.61 5.41 -20.07
CA TRP A 103 21.97 4.75 -18.93
C TRP A 103 22.68 5.07 -17.62
N THR A 104 21.88 5.34 -16.60
CA THR A 104 22.33 5.60 -15.22
C THR A 104 21.55 4.70 -14.25
N ARG A 105 22.15 4.30 -13.13
CA ARG A 105 21.49 3.47 -12.08
C ARG A 105 21.23 4.29 -10.84
N TRP A 106 20.08 4.07 -10.22
CA TRP A 106 19.59 4.84 -9.09
C TRP A 106 18.89 3.95 -8.07
N CYS A 107 19.00 4.34 -6.81
CA CYS A 107 18.14 3.86 -5.73
C CYS A 107 17.74 5.05 -4.86
N ARG A 108 16.73 4.87 -4.02
CA ARG A 108 16.37 5.82 -2.96
C ARG A 108 15.78 5.01 -1.82
N ASP A 109 16.10 5.39 -0.59
CA ASP A 109 15.54 4.68 0.56
C ASP A 109 14.02 4.79 0.59
N GLY A 110 13.35 3.65 0.82
CA GLY A 110 11.90 3.54 0.68
C GLY A 110 11.35 3.71 -0.76
N PHE A 111 12.18 3.80 -1.81
CA PHE A 111 11.78 3.80 -3.23
C PHE A 111 12.23 2.51 -3.92
N ASN A 112 11.28 1.61 -4.14
CA ASN A 112 11.44 0.25 -4.61
C ASN A 112 10.18 -0.15 -5.43
N LYS A 113 10.21 -1.32 -6.06
CA LYS A 113 9.08 -1.86 -6.87
C LYS A 113 7.74 -1.81 -6.14
N TYR A 114 7.79 -2.05 -4.84
CA TYR A 114 6.64 -2.16 -3.96
C TYR A 114 6.34 -0.87 -3.19
N THR A 115 7.04 0.23 -3.48
CA THR A 115 6.85 1.51 -2.77
C THR A 115 5.46 2.09 -2.97
N ILE A 116 4.80 2.33 -1.84
CA ILE A 116 3.50 3.00 -1.79
C ILE A 116 3.75 4.45 -1.35
N PHE A 117 3.40 5.41 -2.22
CA PHE A 117 3.49 6.84 -1.93
C PHE A 117 2.32 7.29 -1.07
N THR A 118 2.30 6.82 0.17
CA THR A 118 1.42 7.29 1.24
C THR A 118 2.21 7.78 2.46
N GLU A 119 3.48 7.38 2.61
CA GLU A 119 4.24 7.57 3.87
C GLU A 119 5.60 8.29 3.73
N LEU A 120 6.04 8.65 2.51
CA LEU A 120 7.36 9.27 2.31
C LEU A 120 7.31 10.79 2.20
N GLU A 121 6.62 11.49 3.10
CA GLU A 121 6.76 12.96 3.18
C GLU A 121 6.80 13.47 4.61
N ASN A 122 8.02 13.78 5.03
CA ASN A 122 8.32 14.67 6.14
C ASN A 122 7.42 15.94 6.06
N PRO A 123 6.65 16.31 7.11
CA PRO A 123 5.73 17.46 7.09
C PRO A 123 6.39 18.82 6.80
N ASN A 124 7.73 18.88 6.82
CA ASN A 124 8.49 20.12 6.71
C ASN A 124 9.01 20.45 5.29
N TYR A 125 8.63 19.72 4.24
CA TYR A 125 9.09 20.05 2.89
C TYR A 125 8.25 21.16 2.25
N THR A 126 8.61 22.41 2.50
CA THR A 126 8.13 23.59 1.74
C THR A 126 8.98 23.80 0.48
N GLY A 127 8.71 23.03 -0.58
CA GLY A 127 9.12 23.42 -1.93
C GLY A 127 8.44 24.73 -2.36
N PRO A 128 9.00 25.52 -3.29
CA PRO A 128 8.61 26.91 -3.49
C PRO A 128 7.22 27.02 -4.15
N VAL A 129 6.20 27.23 -3.32
CA VAL A 129 4.86 27.64 -3.75
C VAL A 129 4.93 29.12 -4.12
N ARG A 130 4.92 29.44 -5.41
CA ARG A 130 4.59 30.80 -5.85
C ARG A 130 3.12 31.08 -5.49
N PRO A 131 2.81 32.22 -4.84
CA PRO A 131 1.44 32.56 -4.50
C PRO A 131 0.68 33.00 -5.75
N GLN A 132 -0.50 32.43 -5.98
CA GLN A 132 -1.52 33.04 -6.84
C GLN A 132 -2.83 33.16 -6.06
N ASN A 133 -3.43 34.34 -6.22
CA ASN A 133 -4.53 34.94 -5.47
C ASN A 133 -5.82 34.09 -5.37
N PRO A 134 -6.66 34.37 -4.35
CA PRO A 134 -7.95 33.72 -4.16
C PRO A 134 -9.01 34.39 -5.04
N GLY A 135 -9.83 33.59 -5.70
CA GLY A 135 -11.05 34.09 -6.33
C GLY A 135 -11.57 33.22 -7.45
N LYS A 136 -12.42 32.24 -7.11
CA LYS A 136 -13.75 32.04 -7.70
C LYS A 136 -14.37 30.74 -7.18
N ILE A 137 -15.55 30.91 -6.61
CA ILE A 137 -16.48 29.86 -6.21
C ILE A 137 -16.98 29.16 -7.48
N ALA A 138 -16.93 27.84 -7.52
CA ALA A 138 -17.70 27.03 -8.45
C ALA A 138 -18.48 25.97 -7.64
N ARG A 139 -19.81 26.09 -7.67
CA ARG A 139 -20.75 25.05 -7.24
C ARG A 139 -20.64 23.89 -8.22
N LEU A 140 -20.56 22.66 -7.72
CA LEU A 140 -20.75 21.44 -8.51
C LEU A 140 -21.40 20.38 -7.63
N SER A 141 -22.69 20.19 -7.88
CA SER A 141 -23.39 18.93 -7.66
C SER A 141 -22.91 17.96 -8.73
N ASP A 142 -22.12 16.96 -8.34
CA ASP A 142 -21.88 15.74 -9.11
C ASP A 142 -21.49 14.63 -8.13
N THR A 143 -22.20 13.51 -8.21
CA THR A 143 -21.92 12.28 -7.46
C THR A 143 -20.46 11.90 -7.59
N LYS A 144 -19.70 12.00 -6.49
CA LYS A 144 -18.29 11.60 -6.41
C LYS A 144 -18.18 10.10 -6.68
N THR A 145 -17.74 9.72 -7.87
CA THR A 145 -17.18 8.39 -8.09
C THR A 145 -15.84 8.35 -7.34
N ILE A 146 -15.82 7.69 -6.18
CA ILE A 146 -14.65 7.63 -5.31
C ILE A 146 -13.67 6.61 -5.90
N ASN A 147 -12.56 7.10 -6.44
CA ASN A 147 -11.51 6.25 -7.02
C ASN A 147 -10.58 5.79 -5.90
N ILE A 148 -10.98 4.74 -5.18
CA ILE A 148 -10.19 4.13 -4.10
C ILE A 148 -9.29 3.06 -4.72
N ALA A 149 -8.10 3.47 -5.19
CA ALA A 149 -7.10 2.54 -5.70
C ALA A 149 -6.11 2.20 -4.56
N THR A 150 -6.12 0.95 -4.09
CA THR A 150 -5.08 0.46 -3.16
C THR A 150 -3.97 -0.24 -3.92
N MET A 151 -2.74 -0.09 -3.43
CA MET A 151 -1.56 -0.81 -3.96
C MET A 151 -1.21 -2.05 -3.14
N LEU A 152 -1.96 -2.32 -2.06
CA LEU A 152 -1.79 -3.52 -1.25
C LEU A 152 -2.34 -4.74 -1.98
N LYS A 153 -1.63 -5.85 -1.84
CA LYS A 153 -2.04 -7.16 -2.36
C LYS A 153 -2.07 -8.16 -1.24
N ILE A 154 -2.90 -9.17 -1.39
CA ILE A 154 -2.87 -10.35 -0.53
C ILE A 154 -2.00 -11.44 -1.16
N GLY A 155 -1.17 -12.08 -0.35
CA GLY A 155 -0.28 -13.15 -0.76
C GLY A 155 -1.01 -14.50 -0.81
N HIS A 156 -0.43 -15.44 -1.54
CA HIS A 156 -0.87 -16.85 -1.55
C HIS A 156 -2.31 -17.07 -2.04
N VAL A 157 -2.78 -16.19 -2.93
CA VAL A 157 -4.06 -16.28 -3.65
C VAL A 157 -3.84 -16.00 -5.13
N SER A 158 -4.82 -16.32 -5.97
CA SER A 158 -4.80 -15.95 -7.39
C SER A 158 -5.02 -14.44 -7.58
N ALA A 159 -4.59 -13.91 -8.73
CA ALA A 159 -4.83 -12.51 -9.08
C ALA A 159 -6.33 -12.15 -9.14
N GLN A 160 -7.18 -13.12 -9.51
CA GLN A 160 -8.63 -12.92 -9.54
C GLN A 160 -9.22 -12.82 -8.14
N GLU A 161 -8.69 -13.59 -7.19
CA GLU A 161 -9.08 -13.52 -5.77
C GLU A 161 -8.61 -12.21 -5.12
N ASP A 162 -7.40 -11.75 -5.44
CA ASP A 162 -6.91 -10.44 -4.98
C ASP A 162 -7.80 -9.29 -5.48
N LEU A 163 -8.19 -9.29 -6.76
CA LEU A 163 -9.13 -8.31 -7.31
C LEU A 163 -10.52 -8.39 -6.65
N ASN A 164 -11.04 -9.60 -6.44
CA ASN A 164 -12.32 -9.79 -5.75
C ASN A 164 -12.26 -9.27 -4.31
N PHE A 165 -11.18 -9.56 -3.60
CA PHE A 165 -10.95 -9.06 -2.25
C PHE A 165 -10.93 -7.52 -2.21
N GLN A 166 -10.22 -6.86 -3.13
CA GLN A 166 -10.19 -5.40 -3.23
C GLN A 166 -11.60 -4.80 -3.42
N GLU A 167 -12.43 -5.37 -4.30
CA GLU A 167 -13.80 -4.87 -4.49
C GLU A 167 -14.69 -5.10 -3.25
N ILE A 168 -14.50 -6.19 -2.51
CA ILE A 168 -15.20 -6.44 -1.24
C ILE A 168 -14.80 -5.39 -0.20
N VAL A 169 -13.50 -5.15 0.00
CA VAL A 169 -13.01 -4.15 0.95
C VAL A 169 -13.52 -2.76 0.59
N LYS A 170 -13.59 -2.43 -0.72
CA LYS A 170 -14.14 -1.16 -1.20
C LYS A 170 -15.61 -1.01 -0.89
N SER A 171 -16.40 -2.05 -1.11
CA SER A 171 -17.81 -2.06 -0.70
C SER A 171 -17.95 -1.86 0.80
N ASP A 172 -17.21 -2.61 1.61
CA ASP A 172 -17.26 -2.51 3.08
C ASP A 172 -16.81 -1.12 3.56
N PHE A 173 -15.78 -0.53 2.95
CA PHE A 173 -15.31 0.82 3.28
C PHE A 173 -16.39 1.86 3.01
N LEU A 174 -17.04 1.81 1.85
CA LEU A 174 -18.11 2.73 1.50
C LEU A 174 -19.33 2.58 2.42
N GLU A 175 -19.64 1.36 2.85
CA GLU A 175 -20.73 1.08 3.77
C GLU A 175 -20.45 1.62 5.19
N ILE A 176 -19.25 1.35 5.72
CA ILE A 176 -18.80 1.85 7.04
C ILE A 176 -18.74 3.39 7.05
N THR A 177 -18.24 3.96 5.96
CA THR A 177 -18.10 5.42 5.84
C THR A 177 -19.40 6.11 5.44
N GLN A 178 -20.45 5.37 5.07
CA GLN A 178 -21.67 5.94 4.49
C GLN A 178 -21.38 6.85 3.28
N ASN A 179 -20.33 6.52 2.51
CA ASN A 179 -19.76 7.31 1.40
C ASN A 179 -19.05 8.62 1.78
N GLU A 180 -18.77 8.86 3.07
CA GLU A 180 -17.97 10.00 3.54
C GLU A 180 -16.48 9.64 3.62
N ILE A 181 -15.67 10.18 2.70
CA ILE A 181 -14.24 9.84 2.58
C ILE A 181 -13.42 10.30 3.79
N ASP A 182 -13.82 11.41 4.43
CA ASP A 182 -13.08 12.04 5.51
C ASP A 182 -13.80 11.81 6.85
N MET A 183 -13.74 10.57 7.35
CA MET A 183 -14.37 10.18 8.61
C MET A 183 -13.36 10.19 9.77
N PRO A 184 -13.67 10.85 10.92
CA PRO A 184 -12.85 10.74 12.11
C PRO A 184 -12.69 9.29 12.57
N ALA A 185 -11.48 8.93 13.00
CA ALA A 185 -11.13 7.58 13.40
C ALA A 185 -12.09 6.96 14.43
N GLU A 186 -12.47 7.74 15.45
CA GLU A 186 -13.42 7.29 16.48
C GLU A 186 -14.78 6.90 15.89
N MET A 187 -15.29 7.71 14.96
CA MET A 187 -16.57 7.45 14.28
C MET A 187 -16.45 6.24 13.34
N PHE A 188 -15.34 6.15 12.61
CA PHE A 188 -15.07 5.00 11.74
C PHE A 188 -15.02 3.70 12.55
N ILE A 189 -14.26 3.68 13.65
CA ILE A 189 -14.11 2.51 14.51
C ILE A 189 -15.46 2.09 15.09
N LYS A 190 -16.29 3.04 15.53
CA LYS A 190 -17.64 2.75 16.03
C LYS A 190 -18.52 2.14 14.94
N ASN A 191 -18.48 2.67 13.72
CA ASN A 191 -19.25 2.15 12.59
C ASN A 191 -18.75 0.75 12.20
N ALA A 192 -17.43 0.56 12.10
CA ALA A 192 -16.79 -0.72 11.82
C ALA A 192 -17.13 -1.77 12.89
N ALA A 193 -17.12 -1.38 14.17
CA ALA A 193 -17.51 -2.26 15.27
C ALA A 193 -18.97 -2.67 15.18
N ASN A 194 -19.86 -1.74 14.87
CA ASN A 194 -21.27 -2.09 14.64
C ASN A 194 -21.47 -3.00 13.41
N TYR A 195 -20.61 -2.84 12.39
CA TYR A 195 -20.66 -3.59 11.14
C TYR A 195 -20.09 -5.01 11.26
N PHE A 196 -19.02 -5.20 12.05
CA PHE A 196 -18.29 -6.48 12.15
C PHE A 196 -18.61 -7.31 13.39
N LYS A 197 -19.29 -6.74 14.40
CA LYS A 197 -19.60 -7.46 15.64
C LYS A 197 -20.45 -8.71 15.39
N GLN A 198 -20.26 -9.71 16.23
CA GLN A 198 -21.19 -10.85 16.26
C GLN A 198 -22.56 -10.42 16.85
N PRO A 199 -23.65 -11.16 16.57
CA PRO A 199 -24.98 -10.83 17.08
C PRO A 199 -25.01 -10.69 18.61
N GLU A 200 -24.31 -11.60 19.31
CA GLU A 200 -24.23 -11.66 20.77
C GLU A 200 -23.16 -10.73 21.36
N GLN A 201 -22.27 -10.18 20.53
CA GLN A 201 -21.18 -9.31 20.97
C GLN A 201 -21.70 -7.88 21.21
N THR A 202 -21.37 -7.34 22.39
CA THR A 202 -21.63 -5.93 22.71
C THR A 202 -20.79 -5.00 21.85
N LEU A 203 -21.31 -3.82 21.51
CA LEU A 203 -20.58 -2.83 20.71
C LEU A 203 -19.26 -2.41 21.36
N GLU A 204 -19.24 -2.19 22.68
CA GLU A 204 -18.05 -1.78 23.43
C GLU A 204 -16.93 -2.81 23.31
N ASN A 205 -17.23 -4.09 23.54
CA ASN A 205 -16.27 -5.17 23.32
C ASN A 205 -15.76 -5.23 21.86
N ALA A 206 -16.60 -4.99 20.86
CA ALA A 206 -16.16 -4.97 19.47
C ALA A 206 -15.22 -3.78 19.18
N ILE A 207 -15.49 -2.61 19.77
CA ILE A 207 -14.59 -1.43 19.70
C ILE A 207 -13.24 -1.76 20.33
N ASP A 208 -13.23 -2.36 21.51
CA ASP A 208 -12.00 -2.73 22.23
C ASP A 208 -11.14 -3.73 21.45
N VAL A 209 -11.77 -4.61 20.68
CA VAL A 209 -11.07 -5.57 19.82
C VAL A 209 -10.53 -4.90 18.54
N ILE A 210 -11.32 -4.05 17.88
CA ILE A 210 -10.96 -3.48 16.58
C ILE A 210 -9.93 -2.35 16.71
N THR A 211 -10.08 -1.47 17.70
CA THR A 211 -9.22 -0.31 17.92
C THR A 211 -7.71 -0.65 17.91
N PRO A 212 -7.23 -1.63 18.70
CA PRO A 212 -5.80 -1.97 18.74
C PRO A 212 -5.29 -2.69 17.49
N ILE A 213 -6.17 -3.10 16.57
CA ILE A 213 -5.80 -3.73 15.30
C ILE A 213 -5.73 -2.68 14.19
N LEU A 214 -6.75 -1.81 14.07
CA LEU A 214 -6.77 -0.75 13.05
C LEU A 214 -5.72 0.32 13.30
N ARG A 215 -5.43 0.65 14.58
CA ARG A 215 -4.46 1.67 15.04
C ARG A 215 -4.20 2.78 14.02
N PRO A 216 -5.18 3.65 13.76
CA PRO A 216 -4.97 4.76 12.84
C PRO A 216 -3.83 5.63 13.39
N GLN A 217 -2.78 5.86 12.57
CA GLN A 217 -1.64 6.69 12.95
C GLN A 217 -2.02 8.16 13.08
N GLU A 218 -3.11 8.56 12.41
CA GLU A 218 -3.73 9.88 12.47
C GLU A 218 -5.15 9.78 13.04
N ASN A 219 -5.85 10.91 13.17
CA ASN A 219 -7.25 10.92 13.58
C ASN A 219 -8.24 10.47 12.47
N ILE A 220 -7.77 9.75 11.45
CA ILE A 220 -8.56 9.28 10.30
C ILE A 220 -8.16 7.82 10.00
N VAL A 221 -9.15 6.98 9.73
CA VAL A 221 -8.94 5.61 9.23
C VAL A 221 -9.10 5.62 7.72
N THR A 222 -8.08 5.13 7.01
CA THR A 222 -8.06 5.08 5.55
C THR A 222 -8.58 3.75 5.02
N TYR A 223 -8.82 3.70 3.71
CA TYR A 223 -9.13 2.44 3.03
C TYR A 223 -8.01 1.40 3.25
N ASP A 224 -6.74 1.82 3.21
CA ASP A 224 -5.61 0.90 3.34
C ASP A 224 -5.57 0.28 4.74
N ASP A 225 -6.01 1.01 5.77
CA ASP A 225 -6.13 0.49 7.13
C ASP A 225 -7.21 -0.60 7.21
N LEU A 226 -8.39 -0.35 6.60
CA LEU A 226 -9.44 -1.36 6.51
C LEU A 226 -9.01 -2.57 5.68
N PHE A 227 -8.29 -2.33 4.58
CA PHE A 227 -7.75 -3.39 3.72
C PHE A 227 -6.83 -4.30 4.52
N ARG A 228 -5.89 -3.74 5.29
CA ARG A 228 -5.00 -4.53 6.15
C ARG A 228 -5.79 -5.31 7.20
N PHE A 229 -6.76 -4.68 7.84
CA PHE A 229 -7.63 -5.33 8.83
C PHE A 229 -8.35 -6.55 8.25
N LEU A 230 -9.00 -6.40 7.09
CA LEU A 230 -9.69 -7.50 6.43
C LEU A 230 -8.74 -8.52 5.77
N ALA A 231 -7.53 -8.14 5.40
CA ALA A 231 -6.54 -9.08 4.92
C ALA A 231 -6.03 -9.99 6.05
N MET A 232 -5.80 -9.43 7.24
CA MET A 232 -5.38 -10.18 8.42
C MET A 232 -6.47 -11.15 8.90
N PHE A 233 -7.74 -10.73 8.89
CA PHE A 233 -8.81 -11.44 9.63
C PHE A 233 -10.12 -11.66 8.86
N GLY A 234 -10.25 -11.16 7.64
CA GLY A 234 -11.49 -11.29 6.86
C GLY A 234 -11.86 -12.75 6.56
N PRO A 235 -13.09 -13.01 6.11
CA PRO A 235 -14.10 -12.04 5.65
C PRO A 235 -14.93 -11.43 6.79
N LYS A 236 -15.68 -10.35 6.49
CA LYS A 236 -16.43 -9.54 7.46
C LYS A 236 -17.30 -10.33 8.44
N ASN A 237 -18.00 -11.36 7.95
CA ASN A 237 -19.00 -12.10 8.74
C ASN A 237 -18.37 -12.89 9.90
N THR A 238 -17.11 -13.30 9.74
CA THR A 238 -16.40 -14.16 10.70
C THR A 238 -15.10 -13.53 11.20
N VAL A 239 -14.91 -12.22 10.97
CA VAL A 239 -13.67 -11.51 11.30
C VAL A 239 -13.33 -11.59 12.79
N MET A 240 -14.35 -11.43 13.66
CA MET A 240 -14.18 -11.53 15.12
C MET A 240 -13.77 -12.93 15.56
N ILE A 241 -14.25 -13.98 14.88
CA ILE A 241 -13.90 -15.36 15.20
C ILE A 241 -12.42 -15.61 14.89
N LYS A 242 -11.94 -15.15 13.72
CA LYS A 242 -10.53 -15.29 13.34
C LYS A 242 -9.58 -14.50 14.24
N ILE A 243 -9.99 -13.30 14.67
CA ILE A 243 -9.24 -12.50 15.64
C ILE A 243 -9.09 -13.29 16.94
N VAL A 244 -10.20 -13.78 17.51
CA VAL A 244 -10.17 -14.56 18.75
C VAL A 244 -9.32 -15.82 18.60
N SER A 245 -9.41 -16.50 17.46
CA SER A 245 -8.63 -17.70 17.15
C SER A 245 -7.11 -17.44 17.20
N LEU A 246 -6.66 -16.36 16.54
CA LEU A 246 -5.25 -15.99 16.57
C LEU A 246 -4.81 -15.55 17.97
N LEU A 247 -5.61 -14.71 18.64
CA LEU A 247 -5.29 -14.20 19.97
C LEU A 247 -5.22 -15.32 21.02
N ARG A 248 -6.04 -16.36 20.92
CA ARG A 248 -5.96 -17.55 21.78
C ARG A 248 -4.68 -18.35 21.59
N SER A 249 -4.11 -18.30 20.39
CA SER A 249 -2.82 -18.93 20.09
C SER A 249 -1.64 -18.12 20.66
N ASN A 250 -1.89 -16.87 21.06
CA ASN A 250 -0.93 -15.98 21.72
C ASN A 250 -1.01 -16.15 23.25
N ASN A 251 -0.35 -17.19 23.78
CA ASN A 251 -0.31 -17.48 25.22
C ASN A 251 0.27 -16.32 26.04
N GLU A 252 -0.36 -16.05 27.20
CA GLU A 252 -0.04 -14.94 28.12
C GLU A 252 1.46 -14.91 28.52
N ASP A 253 2.07 -16.07 28.76
CA ASP A 253 3.47 -16.18 29.22
C ASP A 253 4.51 -15.79 28.17
N THR A 254 4.16 -15.80 26.88
CA THR A 254 5.14 -15.61 25.80
C THR A 254 4.86 -14.42 24.89
N SER A 255 3.61 -13.90 24.87
CA SER A 255 3.17 -12.73 24.09
C SER A 255 4.08 -12.45 22.89
N TRP A 256 3.90 -13.29 21.87
CA TRP A 256 4.75 -13.33 20.68
C TRP A 256 4.15 -12.54 19.53
N LEU A 257 2.82 -12.33 19.51
CA LEU A 257 2.14 -11.58 18.47
C LEU A 257 2.25 -10.07 18.71
N TYR A 258 2.76 -9.37 17.71
CA TYR A 258 2.84 -7.91 17.67
C TYR A 258 2.13 -7.42 16.41
N LEU A 259 1.01 -6.73 16.59
CA LEU A 259 0.26 -6.11 15.49
C LEU A 259 0.97 -4.87 14.94
N ASP A 260 1.88 -4.30 15.73
CA ASP A 260 2.73 -3.18 15.34
C ASP A 260 4.21 -3.60 15.41
N PRO A 261 4.90 -3.66 14.26
CA PRO A 261 6.33 -3.99 14.21
C PRO A 261 7.20 -3.03 15.04
N ALA A 262 6.77 -1.78 15.26
CA ALA A 262 7.52 -0.81 16.07
C ALA A 262 7.54 -1.16 17.56
N GLN A 263 6.60 -1.99 18.02
CA GLN A 263 6.53 -2.47 19.40
C GLN A 263 7.29 -3.78 19.64
N LYS A 264 7.96 -4.30 18.61
CA LYS A 264 8.72 -5.54 18.72
C LYS A 264 9.94 -5.37 19.65
N PRO A 265 10.07 -6.17 20.73
CA PRO A 265 11.27 -6.21 21.54
C PRO A 265 12.44 -6.82 20.76
N LEU A 266 13.64 -6.26 20.92
CA LEU A 266 14.87 -6.76 20.29
C LEU A 266 15.30 -8.14 20.83
N ASP A 267 14.90 -8.47 22.06
CA ASP A 267 15.44 -9.61 22.83
C ASP A 267 14.49 -10.83 22.93
N LYS A 268 13.42 -10.88 22.12
CA LYS A 268 12.47 -12.00 22.13
C LYS A 268 12.91 -13.13 21.20
N ASP A 269 12.97 -14.34 21.74
CA ASP A 269 13.36 -15.55 21.01
C ASP A 269 12.33 -16.00 19.95
N PHE A 270 11.08 -15.57 20.10
CA PHE A 270 9.99 -15.86 19.18
C PHE A 270 9.07 -14.65 19.05
N THR A 271 8.82 -14.22 17.81
CA THR A 271 7.93 -13.08 17.51
C THR A 271 7.12 -13.34 16.25
N GLY A 272 5.89 -12.86 16.21
CA GLY A 272 5.00 -12.89 15.06
C GLY A 272 4.49 -11.50 14.74
N THR A 273 4.60 -11.09 13.47
CA THR A 273 4.10 -9.80 12.97
C THR A 273 3.50 -10.00 11.60
N PHE A 274 2.42 -9.29 11.26
CA PHE A 274 1.93 -9.28 9.89
C PHE A 274 2.89 -8.51 8.98
N ASP A 275 3.07 -9.01 7.75
CA ASP A 275 3.93 -8.39 6.76
C ASP A 275 3.34 -7.05 6.29
N LYS A 276 4.19 -6.02 6.17
CA LYS A 276 3.77 -4.66 5.79
C LYS A 276 3.19 -4.60 4.37
N TYR A 277 3.69 -5.46 3.47
CA TYR A 277 3.36 -5.46 2.04
C TYR A 277 2.37 -6.55 1.66
N LEU A 278 2.34 -7.65 2.41
CA LEU A 278 1.37 -8.75 2.27
C LEU A 278 0.56 -8.87 3.55
N PRO A 279 -0.49 -8.06 3.76
CA PRO A 279 -1.09 -7.91 5.07
C PRO A 279 -1.81 -9.16 5.59
N ASN A 280 -2.09 -10.14 4.72
CA ASN A 280 -2.63 -11.44 5.14
C ASN A 280 -1.53 -12.43 5.57
N CYS A 281 -0.24 -12.10 5.43
CA CYS A 281 0.89 -12.93 5.81
C CYS A 281 1.34 -12.62 7.24
N LEU A 282 1.18 -13.58 8.14
CA LEU A 282 1.80 -13.58 9.45
C LEU A 282 3.22 -14.16 9.34
N VAL A 283 4.21 -13.35 9.72
CA VAL A 283 5.63 -13.71 9.70
C VAL A 283 6.09 -14.04 11.10
N LEU A 284 6.39 -15.31 11.33
CA LEU A 284 6.94 -15.84 12.57
C LEU A 284 8.46 -15.88 12.47
N LYS A 285 9.17 -15.28 13.44
CA LYS A 285 10.63 -15.19 13.48
C LYS A 285 11.16 -15.82 14.76
N PHE A 286 12.16 -16.68 14.61
CA PHE A 286 12.86 -17.39 15.67
C PHE A 286 14.24 -16.80 15.93
N LYS A 287 14.78 -17.03 17.12
CA LYS A 287 16.10 -16.56 17.55
C LYS A 287 17.24 -17.06 16.66
N ASP A 288 17.11 -18.29 16.15
CA ASP A 288 18.08 -18.93 15.26
C ASP A 288 18.08 -18.35 13.83
N GLY A 289 17.20 -17.38 13.56
CA GLY A 289 17.04 -16.75 12.26
C GLY A 289 16.03 -17.46 11.36
N ASN A 290 15.42 -18.56 11.80
CA ASN A 290 14.36 -19.22 11.04
C ASN A 290 13.14 -18.30 10.95
N VAL A 291 12.54 -18.28 9.77
CA VAL A 291 11.34 -17.48 9.47
C VAL A 291 10.30 -18.39 8.86
N ILE A 292 9.09 -18.35 9.41
CA ILE A 292 7.95 -19.09 8.89
C ILE A 292 6.89 -18.09 8.48
N ARG A 293 6.32 -18.32 7.29
CA ARG A 293 5.27 -17.48 6.72
C ARG A 293 3.99 -18.29 6.64
N VAL A 294 2.93 -17.74 7.20
CA VAL A 294 1.60 -18.34 7.19
C VAL A 294 0.58 -17.28 6.83
N PHE A 295 -0.37 -17.62 5.97
CA PHE A 295 -1.27 -16.69 5.32
C PHE A 295 -2.71 -16.95 5.78
N ASN A 296 -3.43 -15.88 6.11
CA ASN A 296 -4.90 -15.90 6.15
C ASN A 296 -5.44 -15.86 4.71
N HIS A 297 -6.48 -16.63 4.45
CA HIS A 297 -7.28 -16.52 3.24
C HIS A 297 -8.51 -15.63 3.52
N PRO A 298 -8.51 -14.34 3.09
CA PRO A 298 -9.50 -13.38 3.53
C PRO A 298 -10.88 -13.55 2.88
N LEU A 299 -10.98 -14.39 1.85
CA LEU A 299 -12.25 -14.74 1.20
C LEU A 299 -12.91 -16.01 1.77
N ILE A 300 -12.21 -16.80 2.58
CA ILE A 300 -12.73 -18.03 3.19
C ILE A 300 -13.14 -17.70 4.62
N ASP A 301 -14.37 -18.04 5.02
CA ASP A 301 -14.86 -17.79 6.37
C ASP A 301 -14.12 -18.61 7.46
N ALA A 302 -14.40 -18.33 8.73
CA ALA A 302 -13.77 -19.03 9.86
C ALA A 302 -14.18 -20.51 10.02
N PHE A 303 -15.12 -21.01 9.21
CA PHE A 303 -15.58 -22.40 9.26
C PHE A 303 -14.95 -23.25 8.14
N GLY A 304 -14.29 -22.62 7.16
CA GLY A 304 -13.47 -23.28 6.13
C GLY A 304 -11.99 -23.39 6.51
N THR A 305 -11.17 -23.85 5.55
CA THR A 305 -9.71 -23.92 5.67
C THR A 305 -9.07 -22.60 5.29
N TYR A 306 -8.96 -21.68 6.26
CA TYR A 306 -8.55 -20.30 5.98
C TYR A 306 -7.09 -19.99 6.31
N VAL A 307 -6.33 -20.92 6.87
CA VAL A 307 -4.91 -20.72 7.17
C VAL A 307 -4.09 -21.58 6.21
N VAL A 308 -3.09 -20.98 5.56
CA VAL A 308 -2.23 -21.67 4.58
C VAL A 308 -0.77 -21.35 4.86
N ASP A 309 0.10 -22.36 4.96
CA ASP A 309 1.54 -22.13 5.09
C ASP A 309 2.22 -21.89 3.73
N GLU A 310 3.51 -21.55 3.74
CA GLU A 310 4.30 -21.34 2.51
C GLU A 310 4.42 -22.58 1.59
N ASN A 311 4.08 -23.77 2.09
CA ASN A 311 4.12 -25.04 1.36
C ASN A 311 2.73 -25.45 0.82
N ASN A 312 1.72 -24.60 0.94
CA ASN A 312 0.31 -24.87 0.61
C ASN A 312 -0.39 -25.90 1.52
N HIS A 313 0.15 -26.20 2.71
CA HIS A 313 -0.61 -26.94 3.71
C HIS A 313 -1.72 -26.05 4.26
N GLN A 314 -2.92 -26.61 4.34
CA GLN A 314 -4.10 -25.89 4.77
C GLN A 314 -4.51 -26.33 6.17
N PHE A 315 -4.96 -25.38 6.97
CA PHE A 315 -5.45 -25.59 8.32
C PHE A 315 -6.82 -24.91 8.46
N ALA A 316 -7.72 -25.52 9.22
CA ALA A 316 -9.05 -24.98 9.49
C ALA A 316 -9.02 -23.76 10.41
N SER A 317 -7.96 -23.56 11.18
CA SER A 317 -7.86 -22.44 12.13
C SER A 317 -6.42 -22.09 12.49
N TRP A 318 -6.22 -20.95 13.16
CA TRP A 318 -4.93 -20.61 13.75
C TRP A 318 -4.55 -21.59 14.84
N GLU A 319 -5.50 -22.05 15.67
CA GLU A 319 -5.23 -23.03 16.71
C GLU A 319 -4.73 -24.35 16.13
N GLU A 320 -5.33 -24.84 15.04
CA GLU A 320 -4.88 -26.06 14.38
C GLU A 320 -3.47 -25.90 13.82
N PHE A 321 -3.20 -24.78 13.14
CA PHE A 321 -1.85 -24.45 12.67
C PHE A 321 -0.86 -24.48 13.84
N PHE A 322 -1.10 -23.75 14.92
CA PHE A 322 -0.21 -23.68 16.08
C PHE A 322 -0.13 -24.98 16.91
N GLN A 323 -1.11 -25.88 16.82
CA GLN A 323 -1.04 -27.22 17.39
C GLN A 323 -0.16 -28.16 16.56
N SER A 324 -0.23 -28.05 15.24
CA SER A 324 0.65 -28.79 14.31
C SER A 324 2.09 -28.25 14.34
N PHE A 325 2.22 -26.98 14.75
CA PHE A 325 3.46 -26.27 14.98
C PHE A 325 4.15 -26.82 16.23
N VAL A 326 4.82 -27.97 16.08
CA VAL A 326 5.63 -28.57 17.16
C VAL A 326 6.70 -27.55 17.57
N ARG A 327 6.62 -27.08 18.82
CA ARG A 327 7.61 -26.21 19.45
C ARG A 327 8.93 -26.92 19.69
#